data_AF-A0A3S3U8J8-F1
#
_entry.id   AF-A0A3S3U8J8-F1
#
_cell.length_a   1.000
_cell.length_b   1.000
_cell.length_c   1.000
_cell.angle_alpha   90.00
_cell.angle_beta   90.00
_cell.angle_gamma   90.00
#
_symmetry.space_group_name_H-M   'P 1'
#
loop_
_entity.id
_entity.type
_entity.pdbx_description
1 polymer ?
#
loop_
_entity_poly.entity_id
_entity_poly.type
_entity_poly.pdbx_seq_one_letter_code
_entity_poly.pdbx_strand_id
1 'polypeptide(L)' 'MSEDDVQTLNAARRRLVARQVALARSIAVSAAVAMAEVHDLTAVTVAIEHLDRTLVDLGRPHMPGNYDEPG' A
#
# COMPACT_ATOMS: atom_id res chain seq x y z
N MET A 1 -21.45 2.00 4.93
CA MET A 1 -20.55 1.85 3.77
C MET A 1 -21.11 0.78 2.86
N SER A 2 -21.13 1.04 1.56
CA SER A 2 -21.61 0.13 0.52
C SER A 2 -20.50 -0.85 0.09
N GLU A 3 -20.88 -1.87 -0.69
CA GLU A 3 -19.93 -2.75 -1.39
C GLU A 3 -18.96 -1.94 -2.29
N ASP A 4 -19.45 -0.85 -2.89
CA ASP A 4 -18.65 0.04 -3.73
C ASP A 4 -17.59 0.80 -2.93
N ASP A 5 -17.88 1.16 -1.67
CA ASP A 5 -16.91 1.80 -0.78
C ASP A 5 -15.76 0.82 -0.46
N VAL A 6 -16.08 -0.45 -0.20
CA VAL A 6 -15.08 -1.51 0.06
C VAL A 6 -14.22 -1.76 -1.18
N GLN A 7 -14.81 -1.78 -2.38
CA GLN A 7 -14.04 -1.89 -3.63
C GLN A 7 -13.14 -0.69 -3.86
N THR A 8 -13.62 0.51 -3.54
CA THR A 8 -12.84 1.75 -3.64
C THR A 8 -11.65 1.75 -2.70
N LEU A 9 -11.84 1.33 -1.43
CA LEU A 9 -10.75 1.18 -0.46
C LEU A 9 -9.72 0.15 -0.91
N ASN A 10 -10.16 -1.00 -1.42
CA ASN A 10 -9.27 -2.01 -1.97
C ASN A 10 -8.48 -1.50 -3.20
N ALA A 11 -9.12 -0.72 -4.08
CA ALA A 11 -8.44 -0.10 -5.21
C ALA A 11 -7.41 0.95 -4.77
N ALA A 12 -7.73 1.77 -3.76
CA ALA A 12 -6.80 2.72 -3.17
C ALA A 12 -5.59 2.01 -2.55
N ARG A 13 -5.83 0.94 -1.79
CA ARG A 13 -4.78 0.09 -1.21
C ARG A 13 -3.82 -0.45 -2.27
N ARG A 14 -4.34 -1.03 -3.37
CA ARG A 14 -3.50 -1.55 -4.47
C ARG A 14 -2.59 -0.49 -5.07
N ARG A 15 -3.11 0.73 -5.28
CA ARG A 15 -2.32 1.86 -5.80
C ARG A 15 -1.21 2.27 -4.84
N LEU A 16 -1.50 2.30 -3.53
CA LEU A 16 -0.49 2.61 -2.51
C LEU A 16 0.59 1.54 -2.43
N VAL A 17 0.24 0.25 -2.50
CA VAL A 17 1.22 -0.85 -2.54
C VAL A 17 2.14 -0.71 -3.76
N ALA A 18 1.57 -0.42 -4.94
CA ALA A 18 2.38 -0.18 -6.14
C ALA A 18 3.35 1.01 -5.96
N ARG A 19 2.89 2.10 -5.32
CA ARG A 19 3.74 3.26 -4.99
C ARG A 19 4.82 2.91 -3.96
N GLN A 20 4.50 2.12 -2.94
CA GLN A 20 5.44 1.65 -1.92
C GLN A 20 6.58 0.86 -2.57
N VAL A 21 6.25 -0.08 -3.46
CA VAL A 21 7.25 -0.88 -4.20
C VAL A 21 8.12 0.01 -5.08
N ALA A 22 7.54 0.99 -5.77
CA ALA A 22 8.31 1.93 -6.60
C ALA A 22 9.27 2.78 -5.76
N LEU A 23 8.84 3.29 -4.61
CA LEU A 23 9.68 4.05 -3.67
C LEU A 23 10.80 3.19 -3.10
N ALA A 24 10.49 1.98 -2.64
CA ALA A 24 11.49 1.06 -2.11
C ALA A 24 12.55 0.71 -3.16
N ARG A 25 12.14 0.50 -4.42
CA ARG A 25 13.08 0.28 -5.54
C ARG A 25 13.95 1.51 -5.81
N SER A 26 13.37 2.71 -5.81
CA SER A 26 14.12 3.97 -5.98
C SER A 26 15.21 4.13 -4.93
N ILE A 27 14.84 3.92 -3.66
CA ILE A 27 15.77 4.00 -2.52
C ILE A 27 16.87 2.95 -2.65
N ALA A 28 16.54 1.71 -3.01
CA ALA A 28 17.50 0.61 -3.10
C ALA A 28 18.59 0.82 -4.16
N VAL A 29 18.29 1.56 -5.25
CA VAL A 29 19.26 1.85 -6.33
C VAL A 29 19.92 3.22 -6.17
N SER A 30 19.50 4.02 -5.19
CA SER A 30 20.05 5.35 -4.96
C SER A 30 21.43 5.27 -4.28
N ALA A 31 22.42 5.96 -4.85
CA ALA A 31 23.75 6.08 -4.27
C ALA A 31 23.77 6.95 -3.00
N ALA A 32 22.76 7.81 -2.83
CA ALA A 32 22.58 8.66 -1.65
C ALA A 32 21.08 8.77 -1.37
N VAL A 33 20.60 8.03 -0.38
CA VAL A 33 19.20 8.04 0.01
C VAL A 33 18.84 9.40 0.60
N ALA A 34 17.88 10.09 -0.01
CA ALA A 34 17.37 11.33 0.54
C ALA A 34 16.38 11.02 1.67
N MET A 35 16.50 11.71 2.81
CA MET A 35 15.55 11.56 3.93
C MET A 35 14.09 11.82 3.53
N ALA A 36 13.87 12.67 2.51
CA ALA A 36 12.55 12.88 1.94
C ALA A 36 11.95 11.61 1.33
N GLU A 37 12.74 10.79 0.63
CA GLU A 37 12.26 9.52 0.04
C GLU A 37 11.90 8.50 1.13
N VAL A 38 12.68 8.45 2.21
CA VAL A 38 12.39 7.60 3.39
C VAL A 38 11.09 8.04 4.08
N HIS A 39 10.90 9.35 4.22
CA HIS A 39 9.67 9.92 4.77
C HIS A 39 8.46 9.58 3.89
N ASP A 40 8.58 9.74 2.57
CA ASP A 40 7.51 9.39 1.63
C ASP A 40 7.15 7.90 1.69
N LEU A 41 8.16 7.02 1.75
CA LEU A 41 7.95 5.58 1.92
C LEU A 41 7.22 5.26 3.23
N THR A 42 7.59 5.94 4.32
CA THR A 42 6.95 5.79 5.63
C THR A 42 5.49 6.24 5.57
N ALA A 43 5.21 7.40 4.98
CA ALA A 43 3.86 7.93 4.83
C ALA A 43 2.94 6.99 4.02
N VAL A 44 3.45 6.43 2.92
CA VAL A 44 2.71 5.43 2.12
C VAL A 44 2.44 4.16 2.94
N THR A 45 3.41 3.71 3.73
CA THR A 45 3.26 2.52 4.57
C THR A 45 2.18 2.70 5.64
N VAL A 46 2.17 3.85 6.32
CA VAL A 46 1.14 4.21 7.31
C VAL A 46 -0.25 4.31 6.66
N ALA A 47 -0.33 4.87 5.45
CA ALA A 47 -1.60 4.96 4.73
C ALA A 47 -2.18 3.57 4.38
N ILE A 48 -1.34 2.62 3.98
CA ILE A 48 -1.75 1.23 3.72
C ILE A 48 -2.29 0.60 5.00
N GLU A 49 -1.56 0.74 6.12
CA GLU A 49 -1.99 0.19 7.41
C GLU A 49 -3.34 0.76 7.86
N HIS A 50 -3.56 2.06 7.68
CA HIS A 50 -4.84 2.69 8.02
C HIS A 50 -6.01 2.12 7.20
N LEU A 51 -5.80 1.91 5.90
CA LEU A 51 -6.80 1.28 5.03
C LEU A 51 -7.06 -0.18 5.44
N ASP A 52 -6.02 -0.92 5.81
CA ASP A 52 -6.15 -2.32 6.25
C ASP A 52 -6.95 -2.43 7.54
N ARG A 53 -6.66 -1.58 8.53
CA ARG A 53 -7.46 -1.50 9.76
C ARG A 53 -8.92 -1.13 9.47
N THR A 54 -9.14 -0.17 8.57
CA THR A 54 -10.49 0.23 8.15
C THR A 54 -11.25 -0.95 7.53
N LEU A 55 -10.62 -1.72 6.64
CA LEU A 55 -11.20 -2.90 6.02
C LEU A 55 -11.52 -4.01 7.04
N VAL A 56 -10.63 -4.21 8.02
CA VAL A 56 -10.84 -5.13 9.14
C VAL A 56 -12.04 -4.72 9.99
N ASP A 57 -12.13 -3.44 10.37
CA ASP A 57 -13.23 -2.90 11.20
C ASP A 57 -14.60 -3.05 10.52
N LEU A 58 -14.61 -3.13 9.18
CA LEU A 58 -15.81 -3.36 8.37
C LEU A 58 -16.18 -4.84 8.19
N GLY A 59 -15.42 -5.76 8.79
CA GLY A 59 -15.61 -7.21 8.58
C GLY A 59 -15.32 -7.63 7.13
N ARG A 60 -14.50 -6.86 6.42
CA ARG A 60 -14.09 -7.09 5.03
C ARG A 60 -12.57 -6.97 4.91
N PRO A 61 -11.80 -7.75 5.70
CA PRO A 61 -10.35 -7.67 5.65
C PRO A 61 -9.86 -7.88 4.22
N HIS A 62 -8.84 -7.11 3.82
CA HIS A 62 -8.18 -7.36 2.55
C HIS A 62 -7.60 -8.79 2.58
N MET A 63 -8.14 -9.69 1.78
CA MET A 63 -7.46 -10.94 1.48
C MET A 63 -6.42 -10.62 0.41
N PRO A 64 -5.11 -10.71 0.71
CA PRO A 64 -4.15 -10.75 -0.36
C PRO A 64 -4.52 -11.96 -1.20
N GLY A 65 -5.02 -11.73 -2.42
CA GLY A 65 -5.07 -12.79 -3.40
C GLY A 65 -3.68 -13.38 -3.44
N ASN A 66 -3.59 -14.71 -3.28
CA ASN A 66 -2.34 -15.47 -3.35
C ASN A 66 -1.38 -14.76 -4.28
N TYR A 67 -0.26 -14.28 -3.73
CA TYR A 67 0.78 -13.53 -4.45
C TYR A 67 0.72 -13.88 -5.93
N ASP A 68 0.35 -12.91 -6.78
CA ASP A 68 0.67 -13.01 -8.21
C ASP A 68 2.19 -13.11 -8.26
N GLU A 69 2.69 -14.34 -8.19
CA GLU A 69 4.07 -14.68 -8.49
C GLU A 69 4.32 -14.13 -9.89
N PRO A 70 5.31 -13.25 -10.07
CA PRO A 70 5.74 -12.93 -11.41
C PRO A 70 6.34 -14.21 -12.01
N GLY A 71 5.60 -14.83 -12.94
CA GLY A 71 6.14 -15.78 -13.90
C GLY A 71 7.12 -15.13 -14.87
#